data_AF-A0A163QWP9-F1
#
_entry.id   AF-A0A163QWP9-F1
#
_cell.length_a   1.000
_cell.length_b   1.000
_cell.length_c   1.000
_cell.angle_alpha   90.00
_cell.angle_beta   90.00
_cell.angle_gamma   90.00
#
_symmetry.space_group_name_H-M   'P 1'
#
loop_
_entity.id
_entity.type
_entity.pdbx_description
1 polymer ?
#
loop_
_entity_poly.entity_id
_entity_poly.type
_entity_poly.pdbx_seq_one_letter_code
_entity_poly.pdbx_strand_id
1 'polypeptide(L)'
;MPWDPNKCVNGFPVPFTNADATNLVHAADFAASVFVNTSTARDTRYAYTFVQFGGMTLCVVGHIHITHTGSVVAGNSFIPGWMNWAMQTPAAQVAAIGALPEQLGEFPGANRYPH
;
A
#
# COMPACT_ATOMS: atom_id res chain seq x y z
N MET A 1 9.87 7.50 -11.96
CA MET A 1 8.60 7.40 -12.71
C MET A 1 7.84 8.71 -12.55
N PRO A 2 6.76 8.99 -13.29
CA PRO A 2 5.95 10.17 -13.00
C PRO A 2 4.83 9.83 -12.01
N TRP A 3 4.47 10.79 -11.17
CA TRP A 3 3.19 10.79 -10.46
C TRP A 3 2.04 10.91 -11.47
N ASP A 4 0.89 10.28 -11.20
CA ASP A 4 -0.32 10.42 -12.01
C ASP A 4 -0.98 11.79 -11.76
N PRO A 5 -0.90 12.75 -12.71
CA PRO A 5 -1.41 14.09 -12.49
C PRO A 5 -2.94 14.16 -12.40
N ASN A 6 -3.66 13.15 -12.90
CA ASN A 6 -5.12 13.10 -12.85
C ASN A 6 -5.64 12.58 -11.51
N LYS A 7 -4.78 11.92 -10.74
CA LYS A 7 -5.13 11.33 -9.44
C LYS A 7 -4.53 12.12 -8.29
N CYS A 8 -3.30 12.58 -8.43
CA CYS A 8 -2.58 13.41 -7.46
C CYS A 8 -2.99 14.89 -7.59
N VAL A 9 -4.30 15.16 -7.54
CA VAL A 9 -4.87 16.50 -7.78
C VAL A 9 -4.50 17.53 -6.72
N ASN A 10 -4.16 17.07 -5.51
CA ASN A 10 -3.71 17.93 -4.40
C ASN A 10 -2.19 18.18 -4.43
N GLY A 11 -1.50 17.73 -5.48
CA GLY A 11 -0.05 17.79 -5.61
C GLY A 11 0.61 16.45 -5.31
N PHE A 12 1.94 16.46 -5.38
CA PHE A 12 2.79 15.30 -5.12
C PHE A 12 4.22 15.78 -4.81
N PRO A 13 5.01 15.01 -4.05
CA PRO A 13 6.37 15.40 -3.71
C PRO A 13 7.27 15.39 -4.94
N VAL A 14 8.08 16.44 -5.07
CA VAL A 14 9.12 16.58 -6.09
C VAL A 14 10.40 17.12 -5.43
N PRO A 15 11.55 16.43 -5.55
CA PRO A 15 11.75 15.18 -6.26
C PRO A 15 11.15 13.97 -5.51
N PHE A 16 10.86 12.90 -6.25
CA PHE A 16 10.49 11.59 -5.70
C PHE A 16 11.05 10.50 -6.62
N THR A 17 11.61 9.45 -6.04
CA THR A 17 12.30 8.39 -6.77
C THR A 17 11.79 7.00 -6.39
N ASN A 18 12.19 5.98 -7.14
CA ASN A 18 11.91 4.60 -6.78
C ASN A 18 12.59 4.20 -5.46
N ALA A 19 13.72 4.82 -5.11
CA ALA A 19 14.37 4.58 -3.82
C ALA A 19 13.53 5.13 -2.66
N ASP A 20 12.92 6.31 -2.83
CA ASP A 20 12.00 6.88 -1.85
C ASP A 20 10.76 5.99 -1.67
N ALA A 21 10.19 5.51 -2.78
CA ALA A 21 9.07 4.57 -2.75
C ALA A 21 9.41 3.27 -1.99
N THR A 22 10.59 2.69 -2.25
CA THR A 22 11.09 1.52 -1.49
C THR A 22 11.23 1.83 -0.01
N ASN A 23 11.83 2.96 0.34
CA ASN A 23 12.01 3.38 1.74
C ASN A 23 10.67 3.60 2.45
N LEU A 24 9.68 4.18 1.77
CA LEU A 24 8.33 4.36 2.30
C LEU A 24 7.63 3.03 2.55
N VAL A 25 7.78 2.07 1.63
CA VAL A 25 7.29 0.70 1.87
C VAL A 25 7.95 0.16 3.11
N HIS A 26 9.28 0.20 3.24
CA HIS A 26 9.98 -0.30 4.43
C HIS A 26 9.59 0.41 5.75
N ALA A 27 9.30 1.71 5.71
CA ALA A 27 8.88 2.50 6.86
C ALA A 27 7.38 2.35 7.21
N ALA A 28 6.58 1.77 6.32
CA ALA A 28 5.14 1.63 6.50
C ALA A 28 4.79 0.68 7.65
N ASP A 29 4.05 1.20 8.63
CA ASP A 29 3.46 0.39 9.69
C ASP A 29 2.09 -0.13 9.24
N PHE A 30 2.08 -1.37 8.73
CA PHE A 30 0.84 -2.05 8.36
C PHE A 30 0.07 -2.59 9.56
N ALA A 31 0.66 -2.70 10.76
CA ALA A 31 -0.10 -3.07 11.95
C ALA A 31 -1.10 -1.96 12.33
N ALA A 32 -0.75 -0.71 12.04
CA ALA A 32 -1.60 0.47 12.16
C ALA A 32 -2.36 0.82 10.87
N SER A 33 -2.69 -0.18 10.04
CA SER A 33 -3.41 0.07 8.78
C SER A 33 -4.73 0.78 9.01
N VAL A 34 -4.95 1.87 8.27
CA VAL A 34 -6.19 2.65 8.32
C VAL A 34 -7.35 1.96 7.62
N PHE A 35 -7.05 0.97 6.77
CA PHE A 35 -8.03 0.18 6.06
C PHE A 35 -7.44 -1.15 5.59
N VAL A 36 -8.27 -2.18 5.57
CA VAL A 36 -7.94 -3.50 5.04
C VAL A 36 -9.03 -3.90 4.06
N ASN A 37 -8.65 -4.51 2.94
CA ASN A 37 -9.58 -5.11 2.00
C ASN A 37 -9.09 -6.49 1.60
N THR A 38 -9.94 -7.48 1.77
CA THR A 38 -9.73 -8.84 1.28
C THR A 38 -10.61 -9.05 0.05
N SER A 39 -10.03 -9.60 -1.01
CA SER A 39 -10.73 -9.90 -2.26
C SER A 39 -11.96 -10.78 -1.99
N THR A 40 -12.97 -10.70 -2.86
CA THR A 40 -14.17 -11.54 -2.73
C THR A 40 -13.85 -13.05 -2.75
N ALA A 41 -12.81 -13.44 -3.50
CA ALA A 41 -12.28 -14.81 -3.53
C ALA A 41 -11.49 -15.20 -2.27
N ARG A 42 -11.23 -14.23 -1.37
CA ARG A 42 -10.48 -14.36 -0.12
C ARG A 42 -9.04 -14.85 -0.29
N ASP A 43 -8.49 -14.63 -1.48
CA ASP A 43 -7.15 -15.06 -1.88
C ASP A 43 -6.11 -13.94 -1.85
N THR A 44 -6.54 -12.68 -1.66
CA THR A 44 -5.67 -11.51 -1.67
C THR A 44 -6.14 -10.53 -0.62
N ARG A 45 -5.24 -10.06 0.25
CA ARG A 45 -5.54 -9.02 1.23
C ARG A 45 -4.63 -7.82 1.01
N TYR A 46 -5.26 -6.67 0.86
CA TYR A 46 -4.65 -5.35 0.76
C TYR A 46 -4.75 -4.64 2.11
N ALA A 47 -3.65 -4.05 2.54
CA ALA A 47 -3.58 -3.20 3.72
C ALA A 47 -3.07 -1.82 3.31
N TYR A 48 -3.65 -0.78 3.90
CA TYR A 48 -3.40 0.60 3.55
C TYR A 48 -2.95 1.33 4.81
N THR A 49 -1.81 1.99 4.74
CA THR A 49 -1.29 2.83 5.82
C THR A 49 -0.75 4.14 5.26
N PHE A 50 -0.47 5.10 6.13
CA PHE A 50 0.04 6.40 5.75
C PHE A 50 1.46 6.62 6.27
N VAL A 51 2.30 7.20 5.41
CA VAL A 51 3.65 7.62 5.78
C VAL A 51 3.86 9.06 5.31
N GLN A 52 4.47 9.88 6.15
CA GLN A 52 4.78 11.28 5.84
C GLN A 52 6.03 11.36 4.97
N PHE A 53 5.98 12.16 3.89
CA PHE A 53 7.13 12.43 3.02
C PHE A 53 7.03 13.81 2.38
N GLY A 54 8.09 14.62 2.47
CA GLY A 54 8.14 15.91 1.80
C GLY A 54 6.99 16.87 2.18
N GLY A 55 6.47 16.78 3.41
CA GLY A 55 5.34 17.57 3.88
C GLY A 55 3.96 17.07 3.42
N MET A 56 3.89 15.91 2.77
CA MET A 56 2.64 15.29 2.33
C MET A 56 2.42 13.94 3.00
N THR A 57 1.15 13.55 3.13
CA THR A 57 0.73 12.24 3.58
C THR A 57 0.63 11.31 2.37
N LEU A 58 1.45 10.26 2.34
CA LEU A 58 1.45 9.28 1.26
C LEU A 58 0.81 7.97 1.73
N CYS A 59 -0.15 7.47 0.96
CA CYS A 59 -0.68 6.12 1.16
C CYS A 59 0.34 5.09 0.69
N VAL A 60 0.62 4.11 1.53
CA VAL A 60 1.37 2.90 1.18
C VAL A 60 0.41 1.73 1.19
N VAL A 61 0.37 0.98 0.10
CA VAL A 61 -0.44 -0.22 -0.03
C VAL A 61 0.50 -1.41 -0.05
N GLY A 62 0.26 -2.38 0.81
CA GLY A 62 0.89 -3.69 0.75
C GLY A 62 -0.18 -4.74 0.56
N HIS A 63 0.10 -5.77 -0.23
CA HIS A 63 -0.79 -6.92 -0.27
C HIS A 63 -0.07 -8.25 -0.16
N ILE A 64 -0.84 -9.22 0.29
CA ILE A 64 -0.46 -10.62 0.48
C ILE A 64 -1.42 -11.49 -0.33
N HIS A 65 -0.96 -12.69 -0.69
CA HIS A 65 -1.83 -13.74 -1.19
C HIS A 65 -2.03 -14.80 -0.12
N ILE A 66 -3.25 -15.31 -0.03
CA ILE A 66 -3.65 -16.39 0.87
C ILE A 66 -3.89 -17.61 -0.02
N THR A 67 -3.05 -18.63 0.13
CA THR A 67 -3.17 -19.85 -0.66
C THR A 67 -4.42 -20.64 -0.25
N HIS A 68 -4.81 -21.61 -1.07
CA HIS A 68 -5.88 -22.57 -0.75
C HIS A 68 -5.66 -23.35 0.56
N THR A 69 -4.40 -23.46 1.03
CA THR A 69 -4.04 -24.08 2.32
C THR A 69 -4.09 -23.09 3.49
N GLY A 70 -4.46 -21.83 3.27
CA GLY A 70 -4.45 -20.77 4.26
C GLY A 70 -3.06 -20.16 4.52
N SER A 71 -2.05 -20.52 3.73
CA SER A 71 -0.70 -19.99 3.88
C SER A 71 -0.62 -18.57 3.31
N VAL A 72 0.03 -17.67 4.04
CA VAL A 72 0.23 -16.29 3.61
C VAL A 72 1.56 -16.16 2.87
N VAL A 73 1.53 -15.63 1.64
CA VAL A 73 2.72 -15.35 0.83
C VAL A 73 2.74 -13.88 0.38
N ALA A 74 3.93 -13.40 0.04
CA ALA A 74 4.11 -12.03 -0.42
C ALA A 74 3.37 -11.78 -1.74
N GLY A 75 2.61 -10.70 -1.80
CA GLY A 75 2.24 -10.06 -3.05
C GLY A 75 3.13 -8.85 -3.29
N ASN A 76 2.54 -7.73 -3.70
CA ASN A 76 3.26 -6.48 -3.97
C ASN A 76 2.85 -5.33 -3.05
N SER A 77 3.80 -4.44 -2.80
CA SER A 77 3.61 -3.12 -2.24
C SER A 77 3.79 -2.03 -3.30
N PHE A 78 3.01 -0.96 -3.20
CA PHE A 78 3.04 0.18 -4.11
C PHE A 78 2.53 1.47 -3.43
N ILE A 79 2.84 2.61 -4.04
CA ILE A 79 2.33 3.92 -3.65
C ILE A 79 1.26 4.34 -4.68
N PRO A 80 -0.01 4.50 -4.31
CA PRO A 80 -1.02 4.93 -5.26
C PRO A 80 -0.70 6.30 -5.84
N GLY A 81 -0.76 6.42 -7.17
CA GLY A 81 -0.35 7.61 -7.91
C GLY A 81 1.11 7.58 -8.37
N TRP A 82 1.99 6.76 -7.77
CA TRP A 82 3.34 6.54 -8.31
C TRP A 82 3.30 5.50 -9.43
N MET A 83 3.27 5.95 -10.67
CA MET A 83 2.94 5.08 -11.81
C MET A 83 4.02 4.04 -12.11
N ASN A 84 3.57 2.87 -12.60
CA ASN A 84 4.42 1.79 -13.12
C ASN A 84 5.49 1.29 -12.13
N TRP A 85 5.26 1.45 -10.83
CA TRP A 85 6.16 0.98 -9.78
C TRP A 85 5.41 0.14 -8.75
N ALA A 86 6.01 -1.00 -8.44
CA ALA A 86 5.66 -1.84 -7.31
C ALA A 86 6.91 -2.63 -6.92
N MET A 87 6.95 -3.11 -5.69
CA MET A 87 7.96 -4.06 -5.22
C MET A 87 7.28 -5.21 -4.51
N GLN A 88 7.94 -6.36 -4.38
CA GLN A 88 7.41 -7.45 -3.56
C GLN A 88 7.26 -6.98 -2.10
N THR A 89 6.13 -7.29 -1.46
CA THR A 89 5.87 -6.94 -0.06
C THR A 89 6.94 -7.59 0.84
N PRO A 90 7.73 -6.79 1.60
CA PRO A 90 8.73 -7.29 2.54
C PRO A 90 8.16 -8.28 3.58
N ALA A 91 8.95 -9.27 3.98
CA ALA A 91 8.51 -10.36 4.87
C ALA A 91 7.92 -9.87 6.20
N ALA A 92 8.51 -8.84 6.82
CA ALA A 92 7.98 -8.26 8.05
C ALA A 92 6.57 -7.67 7.86
N GLN A 93 6.30 -7.09 6.69
CA GLN A 93 5.01 -6.49 6.35
C GLN A 93 4.00 -7.54 5.94
N VAL A 94 4.43 -8.61 5.27
CA VAL A 94 3.59 -9.80 5.02
C VAL A 94 3.04 -10.35 6.33
N ALA A 95 3.90 -10.51 7.36
CA ALA A 95 3.47 -10.97 8.67
C ALA A 95 2.47 -10.00 9.33
N ALA A 96 2.74 -8.70 9.28
CA ALA A 96 1.84 -7.67 9.83
C ALA A 96 0.47 -7.69 9.14
N ILE A 97 0.42 -7.73 7.81
CA ILE A 97 -0.82 -7.75 7.02
C ILE A 97 -1.59 -9.06 7.23
N GLY A 98 -0.89 -10.19 7.33
CA GLY A 98 -1.49 -11.50 7.60
C GLY A 98 -2.22 -11.55 8.94
N ALA A 99 -1.73 -10.82 9.94
CA ALA A 99 -2.33 -10.74 11.28
C ALA A 99 -3.56 -9.82 11.37
N LEU A 100 -3.78 -8.96 10.36
CA LEU A 100 -4.93 -8.06 10.35
C LEU A 100 -6.25 -8.83 10.13
N PRO A 101 -7.36 -8.38 10.73
CA PRO A 101 -8.66 -8.98 10.50
C PRO A 101 -9.07 -8.85 9.03
N GLU A 102 -9.85 -9.82 8.56
CA GLU A 102 -10.50 -9.71 7.27
C GLU A 102 -11.51 -8.56 7.27
N GLN A 103 -11.51 -7.77 6.21
CA GLN A 103 -12.52 -6.77 5.93
C GLN A 103 -12.82 -6.79 4.44
N LEU A 104 -14.10 -6.67 4.09
CA LEU A 104 -14.56 -6.58 2.70
C LEU A 104 -14.99 -5.14 2.41
N GLY A 105 -14.75 -4.67 1.19
CA GLY A 105 -15.21 -3.38 0.71
C GLY A 105 -14.14 -2.60 -0.04
N GLU A 106 -14.46 -1.38 -0.45
CA GLU A 106 -13.51 -0.53 -1.15
C GLU A 106 -12.96 0.54 -0.21
N PHE A 107 -11.65 0.81 -0.31
CA PHE A 107 -11.04 1.88 0.47
C PHE A 107 -11.73 3.20 0.11
N PRO A 108 -12.16 4.00 1.10
CA PRO A 108 -12.98 5.18 0.85
C PRO A 108 -12.17 6.29 0.15
N GLY A 109 -12.42 6.48 -1.14
CA GLY A 109 -12.17 7.74 -1.85
C GLY A 109 -10.72 8.15 -2.13
N ALA A 110 -10.53 9.46 -2.34
CA ALA A 110 -9.33 10.12 -2.87
C ALA A 110 -8.14 10.16 -1.89
N ASN A 111 -8.33 9.80 -0.62
CA ASN A 111 -7.26 9.80 0.40
C ASN A 111 -6.16 8.77 0.12
N ARG A 112 -6.31 7.94 -0.93
CA ARG A 112 -5.24 7.08 -1.45
C ARG A 112 -4.10 7.87 -2.12
N TYR A 113 -4.36 9.11 -2.54
CA TYR A 113 -3.38 9.94 -3.23
C TYR A 113 -2.74 10.96 -2.27
N PRO A 114 -1.57 11.54 -2.65
CA PRO A 114 -0.89 12.52 -1.81
C PRO A 114 -1.81 13.69 -1.43
N HIS A 115 -1.75 14.12 -0.16
CA HIS A 115 -2.49 15.26 0.38
C HIS A 115 -1.79 15.84 1.62
#